data_AF-A0A349UQ77-F1
#
_entry.id   AF-A0A349UQ77-F1
#
_cell.length_a   1.000
_cell.length_b   1.000
_cell.length_c   1.000
_cell.angle_alpha   90.00
_cell.angle_beta   90.00
_cell.angle_gamma   90.00
#
_symmetry.space_group_name_H-M   'P 1'
#
loop_
_entity.id
_entity.type
_entity.pdbx_description
1 polymer ?
#
loop_
_entity_poly.entity_id
_entity_poly.type
_entity_poly.pdbx_seq_one_letter_code
_entity_poly.pdbx_strand_id
1 'polypeptide(L)'
;MTRLAIALKALQRHEAEIEQMYQHTVGYQVRRDRHGADFLREVFAASVNERRGASEKRGRMAVASFDKIAEELVRLGQNQDDPLVAYQNIFERICYVPHVDQKISAMFLKFVVRFFGIWPAFRPHLFVPLDRVVLKCLKYNLQWDRNLHEESPSIKNEQKRLRGRDGQPLTYYRRFLDVQDKLQTAAVEAGVERILIDELWTVGQLFCREYPLCHVCWIRDACVRCRH
;
A
#
# COMPACT_ATOMS: atom_id res chain seq x y z
N MET A 1 -24.53 0.28 6.75
CA MET A 1 -23.06 0.27 6.80
C MET A 1 -22.56 -0.85 5.89
N THR A 2 -21.65 -0.57 4.96
CA THR A 2 -21.11 -1.61 4.06
C THR A 2 -20.26 -2.61 4.84
N ARG A 3 -20.07 -3.85 4.32
CA ARG A 3 -19.16 -4.84 4.94
C ARG A 3 -17.75 -4.31 5.09
N LEU A 4 -17.26 -3.56 4.09
CA LEU A 4 -15.96 -2.92 4.15
C LEU A 4 -15.89 -1.91 5.30
N ALA A 5 -16.92 -1.08 5.50
CA ALA A 5 -16.94 -0.15 6.63
C ALA A 5 -16.93 -0.85 7.99
N ILE A 6 -17.67 -1.96 8.15
CA ILE A 6 -17.64 -2.79 9.37
C ILE A 6 -16.23 -3.36 9.59
N ALA A 7 -15.61 -3.92 8.54
CA ALA A 7 -14.25 -4.45 8.59
C ALA A 7 -13.24 -3.37 8.97
N LEU A 8 -13.35 -2.17 8.41
CA LEU A 8 -12.45 -1.04 8.70
C LEU A 8 -12.55 -0.59 10.16
N LYS A 9 -13.75 -0.51 10.72
CA LYS A 9 -13.94 -0.24 12.14
C LYS A 9 -13.40 -1.35 13.04
N ALA A 10 -13.37 -2.59 12.58
CA ALA A 10 -12.74 -3.69 13.30
C ALA A 10 -11.21 -3.58 13.23
N LEU A 11 -10.64 -3.33 12.05
CA LEU A 11 -9.21 -3.13 11.86
C LEU A 11 -8.66 -1.96 12.68
N GLN A 12 -9.42 -0.86 12.79
CA GLN A 12 -9.04 0.30 13.59
C GLN A 12 -8.88 -0.06 15.08
N ARG A 13 -9.70 -0.99 15.59
CA ARG A 13 -9.57 -1.48 16.98
C ARG A 13 -8.30 -2.30 17.21
N HIS A 14 -7.70 -2.82 16.15
CA HIS A 14 -6.47 -3.61 16.19
C HIS A 14 -5.23 -2.84 15.71
N GLU A 15 -5.32 -1.51 15.60
CA GLU A 15 -4.24 -0.68 15.05
C GLU A 15 -2.95 -0.80 15.88
N ALA A 16 -3.06 -0.90 17.21
CA ALA A 16 -1.91 -1.09 18.10
C ALA A 16 -1.21 -2.43 17.85
N GLU A 17 -1.95 -3.53 17.71
CA GLU A 17 -1.36 -4.85 17.39
C GLU A 17 -0.70 -4.84 16.01
N ILE A 18 -1.32 -4.17 15.03
CA ILE A 18 -0.78 -4.02 13.68
C ILE A 18 0.52 -3.21 13.70
N GLU A 19 0.56 -2.10 14.44
CA GLU A 19 1.78 -1.29 14.63
C GLU A 19 2.89 -2.11 15.28
N GLN A 20 2.59 -2.88 16.32
CA GLN A 20 3.55 -3.76 16.98
C GLN A 20 4.09 -4.81 15.99
N MET A 21 3.25 -5.40 15.14
CA MET A 21 3.71 -6.31 14.09
C MET A 21 4.70 -5.64 13.14
N TYR A 22 4.42 -4.43 12.66
CA TYR A 22 5.34 -3.69 11.79
C TYR A 22 6.65 -3.30 12.50
N GLN A 23 6.61 -3.01 13.79
CA GLN A 23 7.83 -2.82 14.59
C GLN A 23 8.69 -4.08 14.60
N HIS A 24 8.08 -5.26 14.72
CA HIS A 24 8.81 -6.53 14.70
C HIS A 24 9.25 -7.01 13.32
N THR A 25 8.58 -6.59 12.23
CA THR A 25 8.98 -7.03 10.88
C THR A 25 9.87 -6.00 10.19
N VAL A 26 9.47 -4.73 10.19
CA VAL A 26 10.12 -3.64 9.46
C VAL A 26 11.06 -2.84 10.36
N GLY A 27 10.67 -2.62 11.63
CA GLY A 27 11.44 -1.81 12.58
C GLY A 27 12.86 -2.33 12.83
N TYR A 28 13.08 -3.65 12.78
CA TYR A 28 14.42 -4.24 12.89
C TYR A 28 15.24 -4.16 11.59
N GLN A 29 14.60 -3.94 10.44
CA GLN A 29 15.28 -3.82 9.14
C GLN A 29 15.76 -2.39 8.87
N VAL A 30 15.18 -1.39 9.54
CA VAL A 30 15.44 0.03 9.29
C VAL A 30 15.99 0.68 10.55
N ARG A 31 17.20 1.22 10.46
CA ARG A 31 17.86 1.90 11.57
C ARG A 31 17.34 3.33 11.69
N ARG A 32 16.86 3.68 12.88
CA ARG A 32 16.22 4.97 13.16
C ARG A 32 17.20 6.15 13.31
N ASP A 33 18.50 5.87 13.42
CA ASP A 33 19.58 6.86 13.44
C ASP A 33 19.98 7.35 12.04
N ARG A 34 19.46 6.71 10.98
CA ARG A 34 19.65 7.14 9.59
C ARG A 34 18.70 8.29 9.24
N HIS A 35 19.14 9.17 8.34
CA HIS A 35 18.36 10.32 7.88
C HIS A 35 18.43 10.48 6.36
N GLY A 36 17.54 11.31 5.82
CA GLY A 36 17.54 11.67 4.40
C GLY A 36 17.48 10.46 3.47
N ALA A 37 18.32 10.45 2.43
CA ALA A 37 18.29 9.42 1.40
C ALA A 37 18.67 8.03 1.94
N ASP A 38 19.62 7.94 2.88
CA ASP A 38 20.02 6.67 3.50
C ASP A 38 18.86 6.00 4.22
N PHE A 39 18.08 6.78 4.96
CA PHE A 39 16.88 6.28 5.62
C PHE A 39 15.87 5.77 4.60
N LEU A 40 15.58 6.55 3.55
CA LEU A 40 14.65 6.12 2.50
C LEU A 40 15.10 4.85 1.77
N ARG A 41 16.42 4.64 1.58
CA ARG A 41 16.96 3.41 0.99
C ARG A 41 16.64 2.18 1.85
N GLU A 42 16.85 2.27 3.17
CA GLU A 42 16.54 1.18 4.09
C GLU A 42 15.04 0.89 4.12
N VAL A 43 14.20 1.92 4.17
CA VAL A 43 12.75 1.75 4.11
C VAL A 43 12.32 1.11 2.79
N PHE A 44 12.89 1.54 1.66
CA PHE A 44 12.59 0.97 0.35
C PHE A 44 12.98 -0.50 0.25
N ALA A 45 14.15 -0.87 0.75
CA ALA A 45 14.58 -2.26 0.82
C ALA A 45 13.62 -3.11 1.67
N ALA A 46 13.19 -2.60 2.82
CA ALA A 46 12.20 -3.27 3.67
C ALA A 46 10.84 -3.43 2.96
N SER A 47 10.38 -2.43 2.21
CA SER A 47 9.13 -2.52 1.43
C SER A 47 9.18 -3.57 0.33
N VAL A 48 10.32 -3.70 -0.37
CA VAL A 48 10.55 -4.75 -1.37
C VAL A 48 10.53 -6.13 -0.72
N ASN A 49 11.10 -6.26 0.49
CA ASN A 49 11.12 -7.51 1.25
C ASN A 49 9.73 -7.92 1.78
N GLU A 50 8.94 -6.96 2.26
CA GLU A 50 7.63 -7.23 2.85
C GLU A 50 6.63 -7.72 1.79
N ARG A 51 6.57 -7.04 0.63
CA ARG A 51 5.63 -7.35 -0.45
C ARG A 51 6.31 -8.10 -1.59
N ARG A 52 7.08 -9.15 -1.24
CA ARG A 52 7.78 -10.06 -2.15
C ARG A 52 6.88 -10.53 -3.30
N GLY A 53 6.95 -9.82 -4.42
CA GLY A 53 6.40 -10.22 -5.72
C GLY A 53 7.48 -10.38 -6.80
N ALA A 54 8.72 -10.02 -6.48
CA ALA A 54 9.86 -10.10 -7.37
C ALA A 54 10.83 -11.18 -6.87
N SER A 55 11.54 -11.87 -7.78
CA SER A 55 12.63 -12.76 -7.38
C SER A 55 13.70 -11.98 -6.64
N GLU A 56 14.48 -12.65 -5.77
CA GLU A 56 15.54 -12.04 -4.96
C GLU A 56 16.49 -11.16 -5.80
N LYS A 57 16.82 -11.63 -7.01
CA LYS A 57 17.62 -10.88 -8.00
C LYS A 57 16.94 -9.57 -8.42
N ARG A 58 15.65 -9.60 -8.76
CA ARG A 58 14.88 -8.40 -9.15
C ARG A 58 14.76 -7.42 -7.99
N GLY A 59 14.60 -7.91 -6.76
CA GLY A 59 14.59 -7.08 -5.55
C GLY A 59 15.89 -6.30 -5.38
N ARG A 60 17.05 -6.98 -5.48
CA ARG A 60 18.36 -6.32 -5.44
C ARG A 60 18.53 -5.26 -6.54
N MET A 61 18.07 -5.55 -7.76
CA MET A 61 18.13 -4.60 -8.87
C MET A 61 17.23 -3.36 -8.63
N ALA A 62 16.07 -3.55 -8.02
CA ALA A 62 15.18 -2.45 -7.65
C ALA A 62 15.85 -1.53 -6.62
N VAL A 63 16.44 -2.10 -5.55
CA VAL A 63 17.15 -1.34 -4.50
C VAL A 63 18.31 -0.54 -5.10
N ALA A 64 19.17 -1.17 -5.90
CA ALA A 64 20.28 -0.48 -6.56
C ALA A 64 19.83 0.62 -7.54
N SER A 65 18.64 0.49 -8.13
CA SER A 65 18.09 1.52 -9.01
C SER A 65 17.45 2.67 -8.25
N PHE A 66 16.87 2.39 -7.07
CA PHE A 66 16.27 3.39 -6.20
C PHE A 66 17.28 4.42 -5.69
N ASP A 67 18.54 4.00 -5.48
CA ASP A 67 19.63 4.89 -5.04
C ASP A 67 19.77 6.16 -5.89
N LYS A 68 19.45 6.05 -7.19
CA LYS A 68 19.55 7.15 -8.16
C LYS A 68 18.50 8.23 -7.96
N ILE A 69 17.39 7.92 -7.30
CA ILE A 69 16.27 8.86 -7.09
C ILE A 69 16.08 9.24 -5.62
N ALA A 70 16.74 8.57 -4.66
CA ALA A 70 16.50 8.77 -3.23
C ALA A 70 16.65 10.23 -2.78
N GLU A 71 17.72 10.92 -3.20
CA GLU A 71 17.95 12.35 -2.90
C GLU A 71 16.88 13.27 -3.52
N GLU A 72 16.40 12.93 -4.72
CA GLU A 72 15.28 13.65 -5.34
C GLU A 72 14.02 13.49 -4.49
N LEU A 73 13.72 12.27 -4.03
CA LEU A 73 12.55 12.01 -3.18
C LEU A 73 12.62 12.77 -1.84
N VAL A 74 13.80 12.90 -1.23
CA VAL A 74 13.97 13.72 -0.01
C VAL A 74 13.55 15.16 -0.27
N ARG A 75 14.07 15.78 -1.35
CA ARG A 75 13.76 17.17 -1.68
C ARG A 75 12.28 17.39 -1.99
N LEU A 76 11.67 16.47 -2.73
CA LEU A 76 10.24 16.51 -3.05
C LEU A 76 9.37 16.33 -1.80
N GLY A 77 9.77 15.44 -0.91
CA GLY A 77 9.07 15.22 0.34
C GLY A 77 9.19 16.39 1.31
N GLN A 78 10.22 17.23 1.19
CA GLN A 78 10.35 18.46 1.97
C GLN A 78 9.54 19.62 1.40
N ASN A 79 9.34 19.66 0.08
CA ASN A 79 8.54 20.68 -0.59
C ASN A 79 7.08 20.21 -0.78
N GLN A 80 6.22 20.58 0.18
CA GLN A 80 4.84 20.09 0.29
C GLN A 80 3.79 21.18 0.12
N ASP A 81 4.03 22.20 -0.71
CA ASP A 81 3.06 23.29 -0.94
C ASP A 81 1.67 22.75 -1.34
N ASP A 82 1.65 21.69 -2.15
CA ASP A 82 0.47 20.85 -2.38
C ASP A 82 0.82 19.38 -2.03
N PRO A 83 0.39 18.88 -0.85
CA PRO A 83 0.74 17.55 -0.39
C PRO A 83 0.23 16.42 -1.30
N LEU A 84 -0.92 16.59 -1.95
CA LEU A 84 -1.48 15.58 -2.84
C LEU A 84 -0.65 15.48 -4.13
N VAL A 85 -0.33 16.62 -4.73
CA VAL A 85 0.49 16.67 -5.95
C VAL A 85 1.90 16.16 -5.67
N ALA A 86 2.51 16.57 -4.55
CA ALA A 86 3.81 16.08 -4.13
C ALA A 86 3.79 14.55 -3.91
N TYR A 87 2.78 14.03 -3.22
CA TYR A 87 2.57 12.60 -3.01
C TYR A 87 2.45 11.83 -4.33
N GLN A 88 1.59 12.27 -5.25
CA GLN A 88 1.39 11.62 -6.55
C GLN A 88 2.68 11.61 -7.36
N ASN A 89 3.39 12.73 -7.39
CA ASN A 89 4.66 12.84 -8.10
C ASN A 89 5.72 11.88 -7.54
N ILE A 90 5.85 11.80 -6.21
CA ILE A 90 6.76 10.84 -5.56
C ILE A 90 6.34 9.40 -5.88
N PHE A 91 5.06 9.06 -5.74
CA PHE A 91 4.54 7.73 -6.06
C PHE A 91 4.86 7.32 -7.50
N GLU A 92 4.64 8.20 -8.47
CA GLU A 92 4.95 7.94 -9.88
C GLU A 92 6.44 7.72 -10.12
N ARG A 93 7.32 8.54 -9.50
CA ARG A 93 8.78 8.39 -9.57
C ARG A 93 9.24 7.03 -9.06
N ILE A 94 8.71 6.59 -7.91
CA ILE A 94 9.02 5.27 -7.35
C ILE A 94 8.51 4.18 -8.29
N CYS A 95 7.31 4.35 -8.85
CA CYS A 95 6.81 3.41 -9.85
C CYS A 95 7.78 3.29 -11.02
N TYR A 96 8.46 4.33 -11.49
CA TYR A 96 9.43 4.20 -12.60
C TYR A 96 10.71 3.43 -12.27
N VAL A 97 10.98 3.10 -11.00
CA VAL A 97 12.11 2.25 -10.63
C VAL A 97 11.93 0.85 -11.27
N PRO A 98 12.98 0.29 -11.90
CA PRO A 98 12.94 -1.05 -12.48
C PRO A 98 12.48 -2.12 -11.48
N HIS A 99 11.60 -3.02 -11.93
CA HIS A 99 11.01 -4.09 -11.11
C HIS A 99 10.12 -3.64 -9.94
N VAL A 100 9.77 -2.35 -9.90
CA VAL A 100 8.80 -1.78 -8.96
C VAL A 100 7.46 -1.60 -9.65
N ASP A 101 6.41 -1.97 -8.95
CA ASP A 101 5.02 -1.80 -9.31
C ASP A 101 4.30 -0.94 -8.25
N GLN A 102 3.02 -0.68 -8.49
CA GLN A 102 2.19 0.17 -7.63
C GLN A 102 2.12 -0.32 -6.17
N LYS A 103 2.16 -1.63 -5.93
CA LYS A 103 2.02 -2.16 -4.57
C LYS A 103 3.30 -1.91 -3.76
N ILE A 104 4.49 -2.06 -4.35
CA ILE A 104 5.74 -1.74 -3.67
C ILE A 104 5.85 -0.24 -3.45
N SER A 105 5.49 0.59 -4.44
CA SER A 105 5.49 2.06 -4.30
C SER A 105 4.56 2.54 -3.19
N ALA A 106 3.33 2.03 -3.15
CA ALA A 106 2.37 2.37 -2.10
C ALA A 106 2.82 1.87 -0.73
N MET A 107 3.43 0.68 -0.66
CA MET A 107 3.95 0.11 0.60
C MET A 107 5.11 0.94 1.15
N PHE A 108 6.03 1.35 0.28
CA PHE A 108 7.11 2.26 0.65
C PHE A 108 6.57 3.55 1.26
N LEU A 109 5.60 4.19 0.61
CA LEU A 109 5.01 5.42 1.13
C LEU A 109 4.21 5.20 2.41
N LYS A 110 3.53 4.06 2.57
CA LYS A 110 2.91 3.67 3.84
C LYS A 110 3.94 3.63 4.96
N PHE A 111 5.09 2.99 4.74
CA PHE A 111 6.12 2.90 5.78
C PHE A 111 6.73 4.25 6.10
N VAL A 112 7.14 5.02 5.08
CA VAL A 112 7.69 6.37 5.29
C VAL A 112 6.72 7.25 6.08
N VAL A 113 5.46 7.31 5.65
CA VAL A 113 4.48 8.27 6.17
C VAL A 113 3.78 7.82 7.44
N ARG A 114 3.19 6.63 7.43
CA ARG A 114 2.38 6.16 8.55
C ARG A 114 3.22 5.53 9.65
N PHE A 115 4.20 4.70 9.28
CA PHE A 115 4.95 3.91 10.27
C PHE A 115 6.12 4.68 10.88
N PHE A 116 6.87 5.41 10.05
CA PHE A 116 8.02 6.21 10.51
C PHE A 116 7.68 7.69 10.72
N GLY A 117 6.46 8.13 10.38
CA GLY A 117 6.00 9.51 10.64
C GLY A 117 6.69 10.57 9.77
N ILE A 118 7.35 10.17 8.68
CA ILE A 118 8.05 11.09 7.79
C ILE A 118 7.07 11.63 6.76
N TRP A 119 7.04 12.95 6.55
CA TRP A 119 6.08 13.61 5.65
C TRP A 119 4.61 13.41 6.06
N PRO A 120 4.24 13.79 7.29
CA PRO A 120 2.90 13.52 7.85
C PRO A 120 1.75 14.11 7.01
N ALA A 121 1.97 15.19 6.26
CA ALA A 121 0.96 15.78 5.38
C ALA A 121 0.51 14.83 4.26
N PHE A 122 1.30 13.81 3.90
CA PHE A 122 0.90 12.82 2.89
C PHE A 122 -0.06 11.76 3.41
N ARG A 123 -0.28 11.69 4.73
CA ARG A 123 -1.08 10.64 5.37
C ARG A 123 -2.49 10.48 4.79
N PRO A 124 -3.27 11.56 4.52
CA PRO A 124 -4.59 11.43 3.91
C PRO A 124 -4.57 10.93 2.46
N HIS A 125 -3.41 11.00 1.79
CA HIS A 125 -3.26 10.72 0.37
C HIS A 125 -2.72 9.32 0.09
N LEU A 126 -2.30 8.58 1.12
CA LEU A 126 -1.73 7.24 0.98
C LEU A 126 -2.66 6.31 0.18
N PHE A 127 -2.15 5.81 -0.94
CA PHE A 127 -2.77 4.75 -1.72
C PHE A 127 -2.66 3.41 -0.99
N VAL A 128 -3.69 2.60 -1.11
CA VAL A 128 -3.68 1.21 -0.64
C VAL A 128 -2.75 0.39 -1.54
N PRO A 129 -1.74 -0.32 -0.99
CA PRO A 129 -0.99 -1.33 -1.72
C PRO A 129 -1.91 -2.49 -2.13
N LEU A 130 -2.48 -2.41 -3.34
CA LEU A 130 -3.44 -3.39 -3.86
C LEU A 130 -2.77 -4.74 -4.20
N ASP A 131 -2.32 -5.46 -3.19
CA ASP A 131 -1.79 -6.81 -3.35
C ASP A 131 -2.92 -7.83 -3.63
N ARG A 132 -2.58 -8.98 -4.23
CA ARG A 132 -3.52 -10.07 -4.50
C ARG A 132 -4.29 -10.49 -3.26
N VAL A 133 -3.66 -10.51 -2.08
CA VAL A 133 -4.34 -10.87 -0.82
C VAL A 133 -5.41 -9.83 -0.47
N VAL A 134 -5.06 -8.53 -0.54
CA VAL A 134 -6.00 -7.41 -0.28
C VAL A 134 -7.17 -7.48 -1.26
N LEU A 135 -6.89 -7.63 -2.55
CA LEU A 135 -7.91 -7.73 -3.61
C LEU A 135 -8.84 -8.92 -3.40
N LYS A 136 -8.29 -10.09 -3.03
CA LYS A 136 -9.10 -11.27 -2.69
C LYS A 136 -9.98 -11.02 -1.48
N CYS A 137 -9.46 -10.44 -0.40
CA CYS A 137 -10.26 -10.10 0.78
C CYS A 137 -11.41 -9.15 0.42
N LEU A 138 -11.12 -8.07 -0.32
CA LEU A 138 -12.13 -7.11 -0.78
C LEU A 138 -13.21 -7.77 -1.64
N LYS A 139 -12.81 -8.55 -2.65
CA LYS A 139 -13.75 -9.18 -3.60
C LYS A 139 -14.55 -10.31 -2.97
N TYR A 140 -13.88 -11.20 -2.24
CA TYR A 140 -14.46 -12.49 -1.87
C TYR A 140 -14.95 -12.58 -0.44
N ASN A 141 -14.23 -11.95 0.50
CA ASN A 141 -14.58 -12.00 1.92
C ASN A 141 -15.56 -10.88 2.25
N LEU A 142 -15.37 -9.70 1.66
CA LEU A 142 -16.20 -8.52 1.92
C LEU A 142 -17.24 -8.25 0.84
N GLN A 143 -17.11 -8.87 -0.35
CA GLN A 143 -17.98 -8.62 -1.52
C GLN A 143 -18.15 -7.13 -1.84
N TRP A 144 -17.06 -6.36 -1.70
CA TRP A 144 -17.10 -4.91 -1.80
C TRP A 144 -17.39 -4.43 -3.23
N ASP A 145 -16.67 -4.95 -4.22
CA ASP A 145 -16.92 -4.68 -5.64
C ASP A 145 -16.79 -5.99 -6.42
N ARG A 146 -17.88 -6.42 -7.07
CA ARG A 146 -17.94 -7.67 -7.85
C ARG A 146 -17.06 -7.61 -9.10
N ASN A 147 -16.84 -6.42 -9.63
CA ASN A 147 -16.04 -6.16 -10.82
C ASN A 147 -14.55 -5.95 -10.49
N LEU A 148 -14.18 -6.03 -9.20
CA LEU A 148 -12.79 -5.92 -8.79
C LEU A 148 -11.96 -7.06 -9.37
N HIS A 149 -10.81 -6.69 -9.93
CA HIS A 149 -9.83 -7.65 -10.42
C HIS A 149 -9.18 -8.38 -9.24
N GLU A 150 -8.81 -9.64 -9.43
CA GLU A 150 -8.22 -10.46 -8.37
C GLU A 150 -6.70 -10.40 -8.31
N GLU A 151 -6.10 -9.98 -9.42
CA GLU A 151 -4.68 -9.76 -9.54
C GLU A 151 -4.43 -8.26 -9.54
N SER A 152 -3.24 -7.87 -9.09
CA SER A 152 -2.80 -6.49 -9.16
C SER A 152 -2.24 -6.24 -10.56
N PRO A 153 -3.02 -5.70 -11.52
CA PRO A 153 -2.50 -5.49 -12.86
C PRO A 153 -1.36 -4.46 -12.80
N SER A 154 -0.38 -4.57 -13.68
CA SER A 154 0.59 -3.49 -13.87
C SER A 154 -0.17 -2.20 -14.22
N ILE A 155 0.06 -1.13 -13.47
CA ILE A 155 -0.50 0.20 -13.79
C ILE A 155 0.23 0.89 -14.95
N LYS A 156 1.36 0.33 -15.37
CA LYS A 156 2.11 0.78 -16.55
C LYS A 156 1.65 0.04 -17.79
N ASN A 157 1.64 0.73 -18.92
CA ASN A 157 1.45 0.11 -20.23
C ASN A 157 2.68 -0.70 -20.67
N GLU A 158 2.63 -1.28 -21.87
CA GLU A 158 3.71 -2.09 -22.45
C GLU A 158 5.04 -1.31 -22.60
N GLN A 159 4.96 0.00 -22.85
CA GLN A 159 6.11 0.90 -22.90
C GLN A 159 6.58 1.35 -21.51
N LYS A 160 6.08 0.72 -20.43
CA LYS A 160 6.40 1.00 -19.03
C LYS A 160 6.05 2.43 -18.57
N ARG A 161 5.06 3.06 -19.22
CA ARG A 161 4.60 4.42 -18.92
C ARG A 161 3.31 4.41 -18.11
N LEU A 162 3.16 5.41 -17.24
CA LEU A 162 1.92 5.71 -16.53
C LEU A 162 1.05 6.73 -17.27
N ARG A 163 1.68 7.65 -18.03
CA ARG A 163 1.04 8.80 -18.68
C ARG A 163 1.34 8.87 -20.18
N GLY A 164 0.37 9.38 -20.93
CA GLY A 164 0.45 9.70 -22.36
C GLY A 164 1.40 10.85 -22.67
N ARG A 165 1.53 11.23 -23.95
CA ARG A 165 2.36 12.38 -24.37
C ARG A 165 1.76 13.72 -23.93
N ASP A 166 0.46 13.75 -23.76
CA ASP A 166 -0.35 14.86 -23.25
C ASP A 166 -0.34 14.98 -21.70
N GLY A 167 0.42 14.11 -21.01
CA GLY A 167 0.47 14.05 -19.55
C GLY A 167 -0.73 13.35 -18.90
N GLN A 168 -1.72 12.88 -19.67
CA GLN A 168 -2.89 12.23 -19.11
C GLN A 168 -2.59 10.80 -18.63
N PRO A 169 -3.18 10.34 -17.50
CA PRO A 169 -3.06 8.95 -17.06
C PRO A 169 -3.53 7.98 -18.14
N LEU A 170 -2.72 6.96 -18.43
CA LEU A 170 -3.10 5.87 -19.32
C LEU A 170 -4.14 4.96 -18.66
N THR A 171 -4.84 4.16 -19.46
CA THR A 171 -5.98 3.34 -19.03
C THR A 171 -5.74 2.54 -17.75
N TYR A 172 -4.62 1.83 -17.62
CA TYR A 172 -4.33 1.02 -16.44
C TYR A 172 -4.06 1.87 -15.19
N TYR A 173 -3.37 2.99 -15.36
CA TYR A 173 -3.13 3.92 -14.24
C TYR A 173 -4.42 4.62 -13.82
N ARG A 174 -5.27 5.04 -14.78
CA ARG A 174 -6.59 5.59 -14.49
C ARG A 174 -7.47 4.61 -13.72
N ARG A 175 -7.55 3.35 -14.16
CA ARG A 175 -8.28 2.29 -13.42
C ARG A 175 -7.78 2.12 -11.99
N PHE A 176 -6.47 2.19 -11.76
CA PHE A 176 -5.92 2.16 -10.41
C PHE A 176 -6.38 3.35 -9.58
N LEU A 177 -6.32 4.57 -10.12
CA LEU A 177 -6.82 5.77 -9.44
C LEU A 177 -8.31 5.66 -9.12
N ASP A 178 -9.14 5.20 -10.05
CA ASP A 178 -10.58 5.00 -9.84
C ASP A 178 -10.85 4.04 -8.66
N VAL A 179 -10.06 2.96 -8.52
CA VAL A 179 -10.16 2.05 -7.38
C VAL A 179 -9.73 2.74 -6.08
N GLN A 180 -8.64 3.51 -6.10
CA GLN A 180 -8.17 4.26 -4.93
C GLN A 180 -9.21 5.28 -4.45
N ASP A 181 -9.91 5.94 -5.38
CA ASP A 181 -10.96 6.92 -5.06
C ASP A 181 -12.18 6.24 -4.46
N LYS A 182 -12.63 5.11 -5.02
CA LYS A 182 -13.71 4.30 -4.43
C LYS A 182 -13.36 3.83 -3.01
N LEU A 183 -12.11 3.39 -2.79
CA LEU A 183 -11.62 3.00 -1.48
C LEU A 183 -11.57 4.19 -0.50
N GLN A 184 -11.24 5.39 -1.00
CA GLN A 184 -11.27 6.62 -0.21
C GLN A 184 -12.68 6.92 0.27
N THR A 185 -13.68 6.87 -0.62
CA THR A 185 -15.08 7.09 -0.27
C THR A 185 -15.54 6.11 0.82
N ALA A 186 -15.23 4.82 0.66
CA ALA A 186 -15.60 3.81 1.65
C ALA A 186 -14.92 4.03 3.02
N ALA A 187 -13.67 4.51 3.03
CA ALA A 187 -12.95 4.83 4.27
C ALA A 187 -13.51 6.07 4.96
N VAL A 188 -13.88 7.11 4.19
CA VAL A 188 -14.55 8.32 4.71
C VAL A 188 -15.90 7.98 5.32
N GLU A 189 -16.72 7.16 4.65
CA GLU A 189 -17.98 6.66 5.20
C GLU A 189 -17.79 5.89 6.52
N ALA A 190 -16.69 5.17 6.64
CA ALA A 190 -16.31 4.47 7.86
C ALA A 190 -15.61 5.38 8.88
N GLY A 191 -15.33 6.65 8.58
CA GLY A 191 -14.60 7.56 9.47
C GLY A 191 -13.21 7.03 9.85
N VAL A 192 -12.48 6.48 8.89
CA VAL A 192 -11.09 6.01 9.05
C VAL A 192 -10.23 6.42 7.86
N GLU A 193 -8.92 6.23 7.96
CA GLU A 193 -7.99 6.47 6.85
C GLU A 193 -8.02 5.31 5.84
N ARG A 194 -8.01 5.64 4.54
CA ARG A 194 -8.05 4.65 3.44
C ARG A 194 -6.94 3.61 3.55
N ILE A 195 -5.75 4.01 4.01
CA ILE A 195 -4.59 3.13 4.09
C ILE A 195 -4.82 1.93 5.04
N LEU A 196 -5.77 2.02 5.97
CA LEU A 196 -6.16 0.92 6.85
C LEU A 196 -6.70 -0.30 6.08
N ILE A 197 -7.18 -0.11 4.84
CA ILE A 197 -7.62 -1.22 3.97
C ILE A 197 -6.46 -2.18 3.66
N ASP A 198 -5.22 -1.69 3.66
CA ASP A 198 -4.04 -2.54 3.44
C ASP A 198 -3.87 -3.60 4.53
N GLU A 199 -4.41 -3.38 5.73
CA GLU A 199 -4.32 -4.35 6.83
C GLU A 199 -5.16 -5.61 6.58
N LEU A 200 -6.01 -5.61 5.55
CA LEU A 200 -6.59 -6.84 5.01
C LEU A 200 -5.51 -7.82 4.53
N TRP A 201 -4.32 -7.34 4.16
CA TRP A 201 -3.19 -8.22 3.89
C TRP A 201 -2.79 -9.00 5.14
N THR A 202 -2.64 -8.33 6.28
CA THR A 202 -2.34 -8.96 7.58
C THR A 202 -3.42 -9.96 7.96
N VAL A 203 -4.69 -9.58 7.81
CA VAL A 203 -5.82 -10.50 8.02
C VAL A 203 -5.70 -11.74 7.14
N GLY A 204 -5.44 -11.55 5.85
CA GLY A 204 -5.31 -12.64 4.90
C GLY A 204 -4.15 -13.57 5.24
N GLN A 205 -3.01 -13.00 5.67
CA GLN A 205 -1.81 -13.74 6.05
C GLN A 205 -1.94 -14.47 7.38
N LEU A 206 -2.68 -13.95 8.35
CA LEU A 206 -2.80 -14.58 9.68
C LEU A 206 -3.99 -15.53 9.77
N PHE A 207 -5.16 -15.12 9.28
CA PHE A 207 -6.42 -15.80 9.56
C PHE A 207 -7.01 -16.55 8.37
N CYS A 208 -6.67 -16.19 7.13
CA CYS A 208 -7.31 -16.75 5.93
C CYS A 208 -6.41 -17.72 5.14
N ARG A 209 -5.52 -18.44 5.82
CA ARG A 209 -4.70 -19.52 5.24
C ARG A 209 -5.56 -20.75 4.91
N GLU A 210 -4.91 -21.84 4.48
CA GLU A 210 -5.55 -23.12 4.13
C GLU A 210 -6.52 -23.63 5.21
N TYR A 211 -6.20 -23.40 6.48
CA TYR A 211 -7.07 -23.66 7.63
C TYR A 211 -7.45 -22.32 8.28
N PRO A 212 -8.59 -21.71 7.89
CA PRO A 212 -8.92 -20.36 8.35
C PRO A 212 -9.26 -20.31 9.84
N LEU A 213 -8.65 -19.38 10.57
CA LEU A 213 -8.91 -19.10 11.98
C LEU A 213 -10.08 -18.12 12.14
N CYS A 214 -11.23 -18.44 11.56
CA CYS A 214 -12.38 -17.54 11.48
C CYS A 214 -12.89 -17.07 12.85
N HIS A 215 -12.81 -17.92 13.89
CA HIS A 215 -13.33 -17.62 15.23
C HIS A 215 -12.60 -16.46 15.93
N VAL A 216 -11.32 -16.24 15.60
CA VAL A 216 -10.46 -15.16 16.13
C VAL A 216 -10.10 -14.11 15.08
N CYS A 217 -10.64 -14.22 13.86
CA CYS A 217 -10.35 -13.30 12.77
C CYS A 217 -10.92 -11.90 13.05
N TRP A 218 -10.09 -10.87 12.90
CA TRP A 218 -10.46 -9.47 13.19
C TRP A 218 -11.66 -8.96 12.39
N ILE A 219 -11.89 -9.48 11.18
CA ILE A 219 -13.00 -9.04 10.31
C ILE A 219 -14.13 -10.07 10.25
N ARG A 220 -14.19 -11.01 11.19
CA ARG A 220 -15.16 -12.13 11.19
C ARG A 220 -16.59 -11.64 10.92
N ASP A 221 -17.03 -10.63 11.66
CA ASP A 221 -18.42 -10.14 11.62
C ASP A 221 -18.76 -9.40 10.31
N ALA A 222 -17.76 -9.01 9.52
CA ALA A 222 -17.94 -8.42 8.20
C ALA A 222 -17.81 -9.45 7.05
N CYS A 223 -17.20 -10.61 7.31
CA CYS A 223 -16.79 -11.56 6.31
C CYS A 223 -17.91 -12.55 5.94
N VAL A 224 -18.30 -12.62 4.66
CA VAL A 224 -19.34 -13.57 4.20
C VAL A 224 -18.91 -15.03 4.21
N ARG A 225 -17.62 -15.29 4.41
CA ARG A 225 -17.03 -16.65 4.40
C ARG A 225 -16.75 -17.19 5.80
N CYS A 226 -16.72 -16.33 6.82
CA CYS A 226 -16.66 -16.76 8.20
C CYS A 226 -18.03 -17.31 8.55
N ARG A 227 -18.24 -18.62 8.30
CA ARG A 227 -19.46 -19.31 8.73
C ARG A 227 -19.50 -19.27 10.26
N HIS A 228 -20.65 -18.83 10.80
CA HIS A 228 -21.02 -19.09 12.17
C HIS A 228 -21.20 -20.59 12.38
#